data_AF-A0A2L0N182-F1
#
_entry.id   AF-A0A2L0N182-F1
#
_cell.length_a   1.000
_cell.length_b   1.000
_cell.length_c   1.000
_cell.angle_alpha   90.00
_cell.angle_beta   90.00
_cell.angle_gamma   90.00
#
_symmetry.space_group_name_H-M   'P 1'
#
loop_
_entity.id
_entity.type
_entity.pdbx_description
1 polymer ?
#
loop_
_entity_poly.entity_id
_entity_poly.type
_entity_poly.pdbx_seq_one_letter_code
_entity_poly.pdbx_strand_id
1 'polypeptide(L)'
;MNDAPDAPGYWGPSDQQYPQYQPHPPYQPSAPGAAAGAPGHRTGHSQQPQVYWGGDAEETQVMPPVPADPGPDPVEGPAREAGRLSGPLFRDEQPRTAVPGAAETVVLRAITDDVAPTPGHGGQPPHPGAPAYPAPPQSHAAAGRPHPVPSFPPGQETPVAQPDPQPQPRKQRGGRNLQAAIGVGVGLGAVIIASLFVVKALFLVVVMAAVSVGVWELTSRLSERKEIKAPLIPLVAGGIAMIATGYWSGVQWAAASLALTGLAVMVWRMAEPPENYLRDITAGIFTAFYVPFLATFVALMLAADDGPQRIVLFLIVTVCSDTGAYAVGYKFGRTKLAPTISPGKTREGLAGGVGLSMLAGALLMQLIIDGGSWWQGLILGGCAAVVATLGDLGESMIKRDLGIKDMGTLLPGHGGIMDRLDSLLPTAPVVWLLLAAFVGS
;
A
#
# COMPACT_ATOMS: atom_id res chain seq x y z
N MET A 1 -58.45 -45.28 -29.67
CA MET A 1 -58.19 -45.53 -31.10
C MET A 1 -57.08 -44.60 -31.55
N ASN A 2 -56.19 -45.12 -32.39
CA ASN A 2 -55.15 -44.36 -33.10
C ASN A 2 -55.84 -43.48 -34.19
N ASP A 3 -55.21 -42.51 -34.87
CA ASP A 3 -54.10 -42.68 -35.80
C ASP A 3 -53.37 -41.35 -36.10
N ALA A 4 -52.07 -41.46 -36.36
CA ALA A 4 -51.33 -40.61 -37.30
C ALA A 4 -51.08 -41.44 -38.59
N PRO A 5 -50.88 -40.84 -39.77
CA PRO A 5 -49.53 -40.44 -40.20
C PRO A 5 -49.57 -39.07 -40.95
N ASP A 6 -48.62 -38.60 -41.78
CA ASP A 6 -47.39 -39.16 -42.34
C ASP A 6 -46.37 -38.05 -42.69
N ALA A 7 -45.12 -38.41 -43.02
CA ALA A 7 -44.15 -37.54 -43.69
C ALA A 7 -43.10 -38.35 -44.48
N PRO A 8 -42.78 -37.92 -45.73
CA PRO A 8 -41.39 -37.98 -46.23
C PRO A 8 -41.03 -36.70 -47.05
N GLY A 9 -39.78 -36.36 -47.37
CA GLY A 9 -38.47 -36.97 -47.14
C GLY A 9 -37.47 -36.55 -48.25
N TYR A 10 -36.14 -36.61 -47.99
CA TYR A 10 -35.02 -36.39 -48.93
C TYR A 10 -34.76 -34.95 -49.45
N TRP A 11 -33.56 -34.47 -49.81
CA TRP A 11 -32.12 -34.73 -49.60
C TRP A 11 -31.43 -34.08 -50.83
N GLY A 12 -30.37 -33.25 -50.67
CA GLY A 12 -29.38 -33.06 -51.75
C GLY A 12 -28.78 -31.64 -51.91
N PRO A 13 -27.51 -31.49 -52.39
CA PRO A 13 -26.57 -30.57 -51.75
C PRO A 13 -25.82 -29.56 -52.68
N SER A 14 -24.82 -28.86 -52.10
CA SER A 14 -23.73 -28.05 -52.72
C SER A 14 -24.14 -26.77 -53.48
N ASP A 15 -23.62 -25.58 -53.18
CA ASP A 15 -22.18 -25.23 -53.13
C ASP A 15 -21.75 -24.27 -52.00
N GLN A 16 -20.50 -24.41 -51.56
CA GLN A 16 -19.80 -23.50 -50.64
C GLN A 16 -18.84 -22.59 -51.41
N GLN A 17 -18.79 -21.30 -51.07
CA GLN A 17 -17.60 -20.47 -51.31
C GLN A 17 -17.32 -19.57 -50.09
N TYR A 18 -16.35 -19.98 -49.26
CA TYR A 18 -15.71 -19.12 -48.28
C TYR A 18 -14.46 -18.47 -48.90
N PRO A 19 -14.12 -17.20 -48.58
CA PRO A 19 -12.90 -16.56 -49.08
C PRO A 19 -11.63 -17.27 -48.63
N GLN A 20 -10.69 -17.46 -49.57
CA GLN A 20 -9.43 -18.16 -49.32
C GLN A 20 -8.44 -17.33 -48.48
N TYR A 21 -7.79 -17.99 -47.53
CA TYR A 21 -6.73 -17.42 -46.69
C TYR A 21 -5.37 -17.57 -47.41
N GLN A 22 -4.77 -16.47 -47.84
CA GLN A 22 -3.43 -16.48 -48.46
C GLN A 22 -2.33 -16.42 -47.39
N PRO A 23 -1.31 -17.30 -47.43
CA PRO A 23 -0.20 -17.24 -46.49
C PRO A 23 0.80 -16.12 -46.86
N HIS A 24 1.21 -15.35 -45.86
CA HIS A 24 2.28 -14.35 -46.00
C HIS A 24 3.65 -15.00 -46.21
N PRO A 25 4.55 -14.42 -47.03
CA PRO A 25 5.91 -14.91 -47.20
C PRO A 25 6.80 -14.59 -45.97
N PRO A 26 7.87 -15.37 -45.73
CA PRO A 26 8.72 -15.21 -44.56
C PRO A 26 9.58 -13.93 -44.60
N TYR A 27 9.78 -13.34 -43.42
CA TYR A 27 10.57 -12.14 -43.18
C TYR A 27 12.08 -12.39 -43.39
N GLN A 28 12.74 -11.60 -44.24
CA GLN A 28 14.20 -11.56 -44.39
C GLN A 28 14.74 -10.19 -43.94
N PRO A 29 15.77 -10.14 -43.06
CA PRO A 29 16.42 -8.90 -42.70
C PRO A 29 17.49 -8.52 -43.75
N SER A 30 17.47 -7.29 -44.24
CA SER A 30 18.54 -6.73 -45.07
C SER A 30 18.86 -5.28 -44.70
N ALA A 31 20.14 -4.93 -44.83
CA ALA A 31 20.79 -3.81 -44.14
C ALA A 31 20.58 -2.44 -44.81
N PRO A 32 20.78 -1.31 -44.08
CA PRO A 32 20.68 0.03 -44.65
C PRO A 32 21.98 0.48 -45.37
N GLY A 33 21.85 0.85 -46.65
CA GLY A 33 22.73 1.80 -47.34
C GLY A 33 21.90 3.03 -47.74
N ALA A 34 22.29 4.28 -47.43
CA ALA A 34 23.38 5.07 -48.05
C ALA A 34 23.10 5.41 -49.54
N ALA A 35 23.28 6.64 -50.05
CA ALA A 35 23.48 7.96 -49.43
C ALA A 35 23.35 9.07 -50.52
N ALA A 36 22.98 10.31 -50.15
CA ALA A 36 23.22 11.55 -50.92
C ALA A 36 22.88 12.79 -50.05
N GLY A 37 23.66 13.89 -50.00
CA GLY A 37 25.03 14.10 -50.45
C GLY A 37 25.49 15.58 -50.32
N ALA A 38 26.67 15.80 -49.68
CA ALA A 38 27.57 16.97 -49.81
C ALA A 38 27.10 18.38 -49.31
N PRO A 39 28.02 19.37 -49.10
CA PRO A 39 29.41 19.31 -48.59
C PRO A 39 29.76 20.41 -47.53
N GLY A 40 30.89 20.28 -46.80
CA GLY A 40 31.42 21.41 -45.98
C GLY A 40 32.63 21.19 -45.05
N HIS A 41 33.86 21.39 -45.56
CA HIS A 41 35.09 21.87 -44.89
C HIS A 41 35.64 21.33 -43.53
N ARG A 42 36.67 20.46 -43.64
CA ARG A 42 38.07 20.49 -43.08
C ARG A 42 38.44 20.94 -41.63
N THR A 43 39.49 20.24 -41.15
CA THR A 43 40.43 20.50 -40.02
C THR A 43 39.97 20.15 -38.60
N GLY A 44 40.77 19.52 -37.73
CA GLY A 44 42.08 18.84 -37.89
C GLY A 44 42.71 18.42 -36.54
N HIS A 45 43.56 17.37 -36.51
CA HIS A 45 44.46 16.91 -35.41
C HIS A 45 43.84 16.61 -34.00
N SER A 46 44.35 15.73 -33.13
CA SER A 46 45.20 14.51 -33.20
C SER A 46 45.34 13.91 -31.78
N GLN A 47 45.63 12.60 -31.64
CA GLN A 47 46.02 11.88 -30.39
C GLN A 47 44.89 11.61 -29.37
N GLN A 48 44.80 10.49 -28.61
CA GLN A 48 45.39 9.12 -28.56
C GLN A 48 44.57 8.31 -27.51
N PRO A 49 44.81 7.00 -27.24
CA PRO A 49 44.57 5.82 -28.06
C PRO A 49 43.43 4.90 -27.51
N GLN A 50 42.92 3.97 -28.32
CA GLN A 50 42.11 2.83 -27.82
C GLN A 50 43.01 1.73 -27.23
N VAL A 51 42.51 1.02 -26.21
CA VAL A 51 43.07 -0.23 -25.70
C VAL A 51 42.12 -1.37 -26.05
N TYR A 52 42.65 -2.48 -26.54
CA TYR A 52 41.89 -3.65 -27.00
C TYR A 52 42.37 -4.93 -26.32
N TRP A 53 41.47 -5.60 -25.60
CA TRP A 53 41.48 -7.01 -25.22
C TRP A 53 39.99 -7.39 -25.04
N GLY A 54 39.42 -8.47 -25.58
CA GLY A 54 39.98 -9.62 -26.29
C GLY A 54 39.98 -10.86 -25.39
N GLY A 55 38.96 -11.73 -25.51
CA GLY A 55 38.91 -13.03 -24.81
C GLY A 55 37.53 -13.46 -24.31
N ASP A 56 36.79 -14.12 -25.19
CA ASP A 56 35.77 -15.18 -25.02
C ASP A 56 35.40 -15.66 -23.58
N ALA A 57 34.08 -15.69 -23.32
CA ALA A 57 33.45 -16.55 -22.30
C ALA A 57 32.02 -16.91 -22.76
N GLU A 58 31.59 -18.16 -22.49
CA GLU A 58 30.51 -18.82 -23.21
C GLU A 58 29.07 -18.40 -22.85
N GLU A 59 28.21 -18.53 -23.86
CA GLU A 59 26.76 -18.33 -23.83
C GLU A 59 26.07 -19.34 -22.89
N THR A 60 25.61 -18.90 -21.72
CA THR A 60 24.90 -19.77 -20.78
C THR A 60 23.39 -19.76 -21.07
N GLN A 61 22.92 -20.74 -21.85
CA GLN A 61 21.49 -20.95 -22.09
C GLN A 61 20.74 -21.28 -20.78
N VAL A 62 19.59 -20.63 -20.58
CA VAL A 62 18.65 -20.95 -19.50
C VAL A 62 17.72 -22.08 -19.97
N MET A 63 17.67 -23.19 -19.23
CA MET A 63 16.75 -24.30 -19.53
C MET A 63 15.27 -23.90 -19.31
N PRO A 64 14.33 -24.36 -20.16
CA PRO A 64 12.91 -24.25 -19.89
C PRO A 64 12.46 -25.25 -18.79
N PRO A 65 11.38 -24.96 -18.03
CA PRO A 65 10.86 -25.87 -17.01
C PRO A 65 10.19 -27.11 -17.63
N VAL A 66 10.41 -28.27 -17.00
CA VAL A 66 9.80 -29.56 -17.37
C VAL A 66 8.40 -29.68 -16.73
N PRO A 67 7.38 -30.22 -17.44
CA PRO A 67 6.04 -30.44 -16.86
C PRO A 67 6.04 -31.54 -15.79
N ALA A 68 5.16 -31.40 -14.79
CA ALA A 68 4.86 -32.47 -13.83
C ALA A 68 3.74 -33.38 -14.38
N ASP A 69 3.95 -34.69 -14.28
CA ASP A 69 2.99 -35.74 -14.68
C ASP A 69 1.98 -36.02 -13.54
N PRO A 70 0.72 -36.43 -13.81
CA PRO A 70 -0.35 -36.43 -12.81
C PRO A 70 -0.43 -37.74 -11.99
N GLY A 71 -0.74 -37.60 -10.69
CA GLY A 71 -1.12 -38.71 -9.81
C GLY A 71 -2.61 -39.11 -9.95
N PRO A 72 -3.00 -40.32 -9.54
CA PRO A 72 -4.23 -40.98 -10.03
C PRO A 72 -5.54 -40.61 -9.32
N ASP A 73 -6.64 -40.75 -10.05
CA ASP A 73 -8.03 -40.56 -9.60
C ASP A 73 -8.51 -41.59 -8.55
N PRO A 74 -9.42 -41.20 -7.64
CA PRO A 74 -10.26 -42.13 -6.88
C PRO A 74 -11.76 -42.01 -7.23
N VAL A 75 -12.23 -42.96 -8.06
CA VAL A 75 -13.52 -43.72 -8.04
C VAL A 75 -14.80 -43.06 -7.49
N GLU A 76 -15.90 -43.13 -8.27
CA GLU A 76 -17.24 -42.64 -7.94
C GLU A 76 -18.11 -43.53 -7.01
N GLY A 77 -18.86 -42.88 -6.11
CA GLY A 77 -20.26 -43.19 -5.75
C GLY A 77 -20.58 -44.19 -4.61
N PRO A 78 -21.85 -44.27 -4.11
CA PRO A 78 -23.04 -43.44 -4.42
C PRO A 78 -23.79 -42.87 -3.17
N ALA A 79 -24.96 -42.27 -3.41
CA ALA A 79 -25.71 -41.33 -2.54
C ALA A 79 -26.59 -41.89 -1.40
N ARG A 80 -26.95 -41.00 -0.45
CA ARG A 80 -28.24 -40.84 0.32
C ARG A 80 -28.05 -39.81 1.46
N GLU A 81 -29.00 -39.08 2.04
CA GLU A 81 -30.31 -38.48 1.71
C GLU A 81 -30.86 -37.90 3.05
N ALA A 82 -31.49 -36.71 3.04
CA ALA A 82 -32.40 -36.11 4.07
C ALA A 82 -31.93 -35.82 5.53
N GLY A 83 -32.47 -34.75 6.16
CA GLY A 83 -32.27 -34.53 7.62
C GLY A 83 -32.67 -33.22 8.34
N ARG A 84 -33.72 -32.49 7.93
CA ARG A 84 -34.48 -31.43 8.66
C ARG A 84 -33.96 -30.76 9.97
N LEU A 85 -33.94 -29.41 9.94
CA LEU A 85 -34.59 -28.46 10.88
C LEU A 85 -35.03 -28.92 12.30
N SER A 86 -34.60 -28.19 13.34
CA SER A 86 -35.45 -27.63 14.41
C SER A 86 -34.72 -26.60 15.28
N GLY A 87 -35.44 -25.61 15.81
CA GLY A 87 -34.89 -24.48 16.57
C GLY A 87 -35.23 -24.47 18.07
N PRO A 88 -35.56 -23.31 18.68
CA PRO A 88 -34.81 -22.78 19.82
C PRO A 88 -35.60 -22.74 21.14
N LEU A 89 -34.95 -22.35 22.26
CA LEU A 89 -35.64 -21.83 23.45
C LEU A 89 -34.74 -20.97 24.37
N PHE A 90 -35.32 -19.88 24.89
CA PHE A 90 -34.72 -18.88 25.80
C PHE A 90 -34.73 -19.33 27.28
N ARG A 91 -33.84 -18.75 28.12
CA ARG A 91 -34.28 -18.01 29.33
C ARG A 91 -33.21 -17.07 29.93
N ASP A 92 -33.66 -15.91 30.39
CA ASP A 92 -32.91 -14.87 31.12
C ASP A 92 -32.86 -15.11 32.64
N GLU A 93 -31.90 -14.47 33.35
CA GLU A 93 -32.13 -13.40 34.35
C GLU A 93 -30.83 -13.06 35.16
N GLN A 94 -30.68 -11.79 35.60
CA GLN A 94 -29.57 -11.24 36.41
C GLN A 94 -30.06 -10.93 37.86
N PRO A 95 -29.49 -9.98 38.67
CA PRO A 95 -28.11 -9.54 38.96
C PRO A 95 -27.78 -9.50 40.50
N ARG A 96 -26.55 -9.11 40.93
CA ARG A 96 -26.30 -8.26 42.15
C ARG A 96 -24.84 -7.81 42.42
N THR A 97 -24.59 -6.50 42.26
CA THR A 97 -23.88 -5.54 43.17
C THR A 97 -22.48 -5.79 43.81
N ALA A 98 -21.46 -5.13 43.24
CA ALA A 98 -20.63 -4.02 43.81
C ALA A 98 -19.40 -4.20 44.79
N VAL A 99 -18.16 -3.96 44.24
CA VAL A 99 -17.07 -2.98 44.60
C VAL A 99 -16.42 -2.98 46.04
N PRO A 100 -15.13 -2.59 46.29
CA PRO A 100 -13.88 -2.40 45.47
C PRO A 100 -12.62 -3.17 45.99
N GLY A 101 -11.48 -3.10 45.27
CA GLY A 101 -10.17 -2.94 45.96
C GLY A 101 -8.89 -3.53 45.33
N ALA A 102 -7.83 -2.71 45.32
CA ALA A 102 -6.39 -3.04 45.24
C ALA A 102 -5.79 -3.65 43.95
N ALA A 103 -4.52 -3.32 43.71
CA ALA A 103 -3.69 -3.78 42.61
C ALA A 103 -2.53 -4.64 43.14
N GLU A 104 -2.00 -5.56 42.34
CA GLU A 104 -0.62 -6.01 42.56
C GLU A 104 0.07 -6.54 41.29
N THR A 105 1.40 -6.41 41.29
CA THR A 105 2.31 -6.72 40.18
C THR A 105 2.98 -8.06 40.44
N VAL A 106 2.90 -9.00 39.50
CA VAL A 106 3.56 -10.31 39.66
C VAL A 106 4.98 -10.28 39.11
N VAL A 107 5.96 -10.48 40.00
CA VAL A 107 7.36 -10.76 39.69
C VAL A 107 7.61 -12.25 39.85
N LEU A 108 8.19 -12.90 38.83
CA LEU A 108 8.56 -14.32 38.90
C LEU A 108 10.05 -14.48 39.23
N ARG A 109 10.38 -15.33 40.20
CA ARG A 109 11.76 -15.64 40.61
C ARG A 109 11.95 -17.16 40.66
N ALA A 110 13.08 -17.65 40.14
CA ALA A 110 13.41 -19.07 40.02
C ALA A 110 14.00 -19.68 41.30
N ILE A 111 13.80 -20.99 41.51
CA ILE A 111 14.49 -21.87 42.48
C ILE A 111 14.61 -23.30 41.89
N THR A 112 15.64 -24.04 42.32
CA THR A 112 16.03 -25.43 41.96
C THR A 112 16.30 -26.24 43.26
N ASP A 113 16.65 -27.54 43.36
CA ASP A 113 17.11 -28.63 42.45
C ASP A 113 16.64 -30.03 42.99
N ASP A 114 16.83 -31.09 42.19
CA ASP A 114 17.13 -32.52 42.54
C ASP A 114 16.22 -33.43 43.41
N VAL A 115 16.11 -34.70 42.97
CA VAL A 115 16.44 -35.97 43.69
C VAL A 115 15.99 -37.21 42.86
N ALA A 116 16.77 -38.32 42.87
CA ALA A 116 16.47 -39.63 42.25
C ALA A 116 16.47 -40.79 43.29
N PRO A 117 15.90 -41.99 43.02
CA PRO A 117 16.68 -43.10 42.42
C PRO A 117 15.90 -44.16 41.56
N THR A 118 16.65 -45.13 40.98
CA THR A 118 16.29 -46.29 40.10
C THR A 118 15.88 -47.58 40.89
N PRO A 119 15.58 -48.81 40.35
CA PRO A 119 15.91 -49.45 39.02
C PRO A 119 14.91 -50.49 38.38
N GLY A 120 15.29 -51.14 37.26
CA GLY A 120 14.59 -52.31 36.64
C GLY A 120 15.28 -52.92 35.39
N HIS A 121 15.08 -54.21 35.07
CA HIS A 121 15.89 -55.00 34.08
C HIS A 121 15.14 -55.52 32.81
N GLY A 122 15.87 -55.57 31.67
CA GLY A 122 16.10 -56.77 30.81
C GLY A 122 15.03 -57.36 29.86
N GLY A 123 15.40 -57.65 28.60
CA GLY A 123 14.69 -58.60 27.70
C GLY A 123 14.74 -58.30 26.18
N GLN A 124 15.27 -59.23 25.37
CA GLN A 124 15.31 -59.29 23.87
C GLN A 124 14.45 -60.53 23.43
N PRO A 125 14.10 -60.88 22.14
CA PRO A 125 14.81 -60.63 20.87
C PRO A 125 13.92 -60.44 19.58
N PRO A 126 14.20 -60.96 18.34
CA PRO A 126 14.36 -60.14 17.12
C PRO A 126 13.43 -60.52 15.94
N HIS A 127 13.62 -59.97 14.72
CA HIS A 127 13.63 -60.68 13.40
C HIS A 127 13.89 -59.73 12.18
N PRO A 128 14.23 -60.25 10.96
CA PRO A 128 15.02 -59.51 9.94
C PRO A 128 14.37 -59.37 8.54
N GLY A 129 15.03 -58.64 7.61
CA GLY A 129 14.74 -58.65 6.16
C GLY A 129 15.74 -57.80 5.35
N ALA A 130 16.34 -58.37 4.29
CA ALA A 130 17.34 -57.74 3.41
C ALA A 130 16.67 -57.23 2.08
N PRO A 131 17.35 -56.72 1.01
CA PRO A 131 18.72 -57.01 0.52
C PRO A 131 19.57 -55.79 0.05
N ALA A 132 20.79 -56.08 -0.46
CA ALA A 132 21.75 -55.14 -1.03
C ALA A 132 22.16 -55.52 -2.47
N TYR A 133 22.66 -54.57 -3.28
CA TYR A 133 23.51 -54.72 -4.49
C TYR A 133 23.78 -53.32 -5.13
N PRO A 134 24.68 -53.15 -6.13
CA PRO A 134 26.16 -53.27 -6.09
C PRO A 134 26.89 -51.92 -6.38
N ALA A 135 28.21 -51.91 -6.26
CA ALA A 135 29.08 -50.81 -6.72
C ALA A 135 29.84 -51.14 -8.03
N PRO A 136 30.09 -50.15 -8.91
CA PRO A 136 31.13 -50.20 -9.96
C PRO A 136 32.18 -49.05 -9.74
N PRO A 137 33.25 -48.91 -10.55
CA PRO A 137 34.56 -49.42 -10.16
C PRO A 137 35.63 -48.32 -9.93
N GLN A 138 36.68 -48.65 -9.18
CA GLN A 138 37.87 -47.79 -9.06
C GLN A 138 38.83 -48.00 -10.25
N SER A 139 39.38 -46.92 -10.81
CA SER A 139 40.68 -46.98 -11.49
C SER A 139 41.43 -45.62 -11.47
N HIS A 140 42.58 -45.65 -10.81
CA HIS A 140 43.79 -44.82 -11.00
C HIS A 140 43.69 -43.28 -11.06
N ALA A 141 43.90 -42.67 -9.89
CA ALA A 141 44.56 -41.37 -9.79
C ALA A 141 46.06 -41.49 -10.15
N ALA A 142 46.59 -40.50 -10.89
CA ALA A 142 48.03 -40.30 -11.04
C ALA A 142 48.58 -39.42 -9.89
N ALA A 143 49.84 -39.63 -9.51
CA ALA A 143 50.36 -39.20 -8.21
C ALA A 143 50.66 -37.68 -8.08
N GLY A 144 50.22 -37.10 -6.97
CA GLY A 144 50.69 -35.82 -6.41
C GLY A 144 51.00 -36.00 -4.92
N ARG A 145 52.10 -35.42 -4.43
CA ARG A 145 52.62 -35.66 -3.07
C ARG A 145 51.75 -34.99 -1.99
N PRO A 146 51.59 -35.57 -0.78
CA PRO A 146 50.87 -34.94 0.31
C PRO A 146 51.67 -33.77 0.92
N HIS A 147 51.02 -32.62 1.08
CA HIS A 147 51.50 -31.56 1.96
C HIS A 147 50.99 -31.80 3.39
N PRO A 148 51.79 -31.54 4.44
CA PRO A 148 51.36 -31.75 5.82
C PRO A 148 50.33 -30.70 6.24
N VAL A 149 49.17 -31.16 6.73
CA VAL A 149 48.15 -30.31 7.37
C VAL A 149 48.61 -29.97 8.79
N PRO A 150 48.65 -28.68 9.21
CA PRO A 150 48.92 -28.33 10.59
C PRO A 150 47.79 -28.80 11.52
N SER A 151 48.11 -29.63 12.51
CA SER A 151 47.18 -30.03 13.57
C SER A 151 47.07 -28.92 14.61
N PHE A 152 45.91 -28.25 14.68
CA PHE A 152 45.61 -27.30 15.75
C PHE A 152 45.21 -28.04 17.04
N PRO A 153 45.71 -27.64 18.23
CA PRO A 153 45.27 -28.23 19.49
C PRO A 153 43.83 -27.80 19.82
N PRO A 154 43.00 -28.70 20.40
CA PRO A 154 41.63 -28.37 20.78
C PRO A 154 41.62 -27.44 22.00
N GLY A 155 41.05 -26.25 21.88
CA GLY A 155 40.92 -25.32 23.01
C GLY A 155 41.04 -23.82 22.72
N GLN A 156 41.05 -23.39 21.46
CA GLN A 156 40.93 -21.97 21.11
C GLN A 156 39.65 -21.73 20.31
N GLU A 157 38.63 -21.19 20.99
CA GLU A 157 37.50 -20.56 20.32
C GLU A 157 38.03 -19.32 19.57
N THR A 158 37.95 -19.33 18.25
CA THR A 158 38.13 -18.11 17.45
C THR A 158 37.07 -17.11 17.90
N PRO A 159 37.46 -15.89 18.33
CA PRO A 159 36.47 -14.85 18.61
C PRO A 159 35.67 -14.59 17.34
N VAL A 160 34.38 -14.94 17.34
CA VAL A 160 33.48 -14.55 16.26
C VAL A 160 33.42 -13.03 16.28
N ALA A 161 34.00 -12.41 15.25
CA ALA A 161 33.99 -10.96 15.13
C ALA A 161 32.53 -10.48 15.14
N GLN A 162 32.16 -9.74 16.19
CA GLN A 162 30.86 -9.08 16.22
C GLN A 162 30.80 -8.11 15.03
N PRO A 163 29.72 -8.12 14.23
CA PRO A 163 29.57 -7.13 13.17
C PRO A 163 29.61 -5.73 13.78
N ASP A 164 30.48 -4.87 13.25
CA ASP A 164 30.52 -3.47 13.66
C ASP A 164 29.11 -2.86 13.60
N PRO A 165 28.68 -2.08 14.62
CA PRO A 165 27.38 -1.42 14.58
C PRO A 165 27.29 -0.55 13.32
N GLN A 166 26.36 -0.89 12.41
CA GLN A 166 26.21 -0.15 11.16
C GLN A 166 26.08 1.34 11.44
N PRO A 167 26.91 2.20 10.82
CA PRO A 167 26.91 3.62 11.14
C PRO A 167 25.54 4.23 10.82
N GLN A 168 24.89 4.77 11.85
CA GLN A 168 23.56 5.37 11.72
C GLN A 168 23.56 6.41 10.58
N PRO A 169 22.54 6.44 9.70
CA PRO A 169 22.52 7.32 8.54
C PRO A 169 22.65 8.78 8.97
N ARG A 170 23.82 9.36 8.67
CA ARG A 170 24.22 10.71 9.07
C ARG A 170 23.19 11.72 8.56
N LYS A 171 22.56 12.49 9.46
CA LYS A 171 21.58 13.54 9.14
C LYS A 171 22.08 14.40 7.96
N GLN A 172 21.47 14.22 6.78
CA GLN A 172 21.76 15.06 5.62
C GLN A 172 21.30 16.49 5.94
N ARG A 173 22.25 17.42 6.04
CA ARG A 173 21.96 18.86 6.20
C ARG A 173 21.53 19.44 4.86
N GLY A 174 20.23 19.40 4.57
CA GLY A 174 19.62 19.98 3.37
C GLY A 174 19.65 21.51 3.37
N GLY A 175 20.81 22.12 3.08
CA GLY A 175 21.03 23.56 3.23
C GLY A 175 20.59 24.45 2.05
N ARG A 176 20.45 23.92 0.82
CA ARG A 176 20.15 24.74 -0.37
C ARG A 176 18.68 24.77 -0.81
N ASN A 177 17.90 23.74 -0.47
CA ASN A 177 16.50 23.66 -0.93
C ASN A 177 15.49 24.28 0.05
N LEU A 178 15.91 24.73 1.23
CA LEU A 178 14.98 25.26 2.25
C LEU A 178 14.25 26.53 1.78
N GLN A 179 14.92 27.43 1.07
CA GLN A 179 14.28 28.65 0.55
C GLN A 179 13.28 28.33 -0.58
N ALA A 180 13.64 27.45 -1.51
CA ALA A 180 12.74 26.96 -2.55
C ALA A 180 11.53 26.23 -1.95
N ALA A 181 11.76 25.40 -0.93
CA ALA A 181 10.73 24.72 -0.18
C ALA A 181 9.75 25.71 0.49
N ILE A 182 10.25 26.71 1.23
CA ILE A 182 9.40 27.74 1.84
C ILE A 182 8.63 28.52 0.76
N GLY A 183 9.27 28.86 -0.36
CA GLY A 183 8.62 29.54 -1.48
C GLY A 183 7.46 28.76 -2.09
N VAL A 184 7.63 27.44 -2.33
CA VAL A 184 6.56 26.56 -2.84
C VAL A 184 5.44 26.41 -1.81
N GLY A 185 5.77 26.20 -0.52
CA GLY A 185 4.77 26.06 0.54
C GLY A 185 3.94 27.34 0.75
N VAL A 186 4.58 28.51 0.79
CA VAL A 186 3.91 29.82 0.89
C VAL A 186 3.11 30.11 -0.38
N GLY A 187 3.64 29.81 -1.56
CA GLY A 187 2.92 29.98 -2.83
C GLY A 187 1.65 29.12 -2.91
N LEU A 188 1.74 27.84 -2.54
CA LEU A 188 0.59 26.93 -2.51
C LEU A 188 -0.43 27.36 -1.45
N GLY A 189 0.01 27.75 -0.25
CA GLY A 189 -0.86 28.29 0.80
C GLY A 189 -1.55 29.59 0.37
N ALA A 190 -0.85 30.49 -0.32
CA ALA A 190 -1.42 31.72 -0.86
C ALA A 190 -2.45 31.44 -1.97
N VAL A 191 -2.20 30.48 -2.86
CA VAL A 191 -3.17 30.04 -3.88
C VAL A 191 -4.42 29.41 -3.23
N ILE A 192 -4.23 28.59 -2.19
CA ILE A 192 -5.34 27.99 -1.42
C ILE A 192 -6.19 29.09 -0.78
N ILE A 193 -5.58 30.00 -0.01
CA ILE A 193 -6.31 31.09 0.68
C ILE A 193 -6.96 32.05 -0.32
N ALA A 194 -6.25 32.45 -1.38
CA ALA A 194 -6.81 33.35 -2.40
C ALA A 194 -7.97 32.69 -3.15
N SER A 195 -7.85 31.43 -3.57
CA SER A 195 -8.97 30.74 -4.23
C SER A 195 -10.18 30.58 -3.32
N LEU A 196 -9.97 30.34 -2.02
CA LEU A 196 -11.02 30.17 -1.02
C LEU A 196 -11.88 31.44 -0.81
N PHE A 197 -11.25 32.62 -0.80
CA PHE A 197 -11.95 33.90 -0.57
C PHE A 197 -12.37 34.65 -1.85
N VAL A 198 -11.80 34.33 -3.02
CA VAL A 198 -12.16 35.01 -4.29
C VAL A 198 -13.29 34.27 -5.02
N VAL A 199 -13.20 32.94 -5.20
CA VAL A 199 -14.28 32.13 -5.83
C VAL A 199 -14.27 30.70 -5.28
N LYS A 200 -15.30 30.29 -4.52
CA LYS A 200 -15.45 28.91 -3.98
C LYS A 200 -15.20 27.82 -5.05
N ALA A 201 -15.68 28.04 -6.28
CA ALA A 201 -15.48 27.12 -7.40
C ALA A 201 -14.00 26.94 -7.82
N LEU A 202 -13.15 27.97 -7.70
CA LEU A 202 -11.72 27.85 -8.00
C LEU A 202 -11.01 26.96 -6.97
N PHE A 203 -11.37 27.10 -5.68
CA PHE A 203 -10.87 26.20 -4.64
C PHE A 203 -11.31 24.75 -4.87
N LEU A 204 -12.57 24.50 -5.27
CA LEU A 204 -13.02 23.15 -5.66
C LEU A 204 -12.19 22.56 -6.82
N VAL A 205 -11.85 23.37 -7.84
CA VAL A 205 -10.99 22.94 -8.95
C VAL A 205 -9.59 22.57 -8.45
N VAL A 206 -9.02 23.33 -7.50
CA VAL A 206 -7.73 23.00 -6.86
C VAL A 206 -7.83 21.68 -6.08
N VAL A 207 -8.90 21.45 -5.31
CA VAL A 207 -9.12 20.19 -4.58
C VAL A 207 -9.28 19.02 -5.55
N MET A 208 -10.10 19.15 -6.59
CA MET A 208 -10.28 18.10 -7.61
C MET A 208 -8.97 17.78 -8.35
N ALA A 209 -8.15 18.78 -8.66
CA ALA A 209 -6.83 18.58 -9.27
C ALA A 209 -5.88 17.86 -8.31
N ALA A 210 -5.77 18.30 -7.06
CA ALA A 210 -4.91 17.67 -6.05
C ALA A 210 -5.30 16.20 -5.79
N VAL A 211 -6.60 15.92 -5.68
CA VAL A 211 -7.16 14.56 -5.55
C VAL A 211 -6.87 13.71 -6.78
N SER A 212 -7.01 14.26 -7.98
CA SER A 212 -6.70 13.54 -9.23
C SER A 212 -5.22 13.15 -9.30
N VAL A 213 -4.31 14.05 -8.88
CA VAL A 213 -2.88 13.75 -8.78
C VAL A 213 -2.59 12.74 -7.66
N GLY A 214 -3.24 12.83 -6.50
CA GLY A 214 -3.09 11.85 -5.43
C GLY A 214 -3.54 10.44 -5.82
N VAL A 215 -4.67 10.32 -6.55
CA VAL A 215 -5.12 9.06 -7.16
C VAL A 215 -4.10 8.55 -8.18
N TRP A 216 -3.56 9.43 -9.04
CA TRP A 216 -2.51 9.06 -9.99
C TRP A 216 -1.23 8.57 -9.30
N GLU A 217 -0.71 9.29 -8.29
CA GLU A 217 0.47 8.87 -7.54
C GLU A 217 0.24 7.51 -6.87
N LEU A 218 -0.86 7.32 -6.13
CA LEU A 218 -1.15 6.06 -5.45
C LEU A 218 -1.31 4.88 -6.44
N THR A 219 -2.06 5.06 -7.53
CA THR A 219 -2.25 4.00 -8.54
C THR A 219 -0.97 3.69 -9.32
N SER A 220 -0.14 4.69 -9.63
CA SER A 220 1.18 4.47 -10.23
C SER A 220 2.09 3.67 -9.30
N ARG A 221 2.18 4.02 -8.00
CA ARG A 221 3.02 3.26 -7.06
C ARG A 221 2.48 1.84 -6.82
N LEU A 222 1.16 1.64 -6.78
CA LEU A 222 0.53 0.31 -6.70
C LEU A 222 0.88 -0.58 -7.91
N SER A 223 0.86 0.01 -9.12
CA SER A 223 1.24 -0.67 -10.36
C SER A 223 2.75 -0.98 -10.38
N GLU A 224 3.61 0.02 -10.15
CA GLU A 224 5.07 -0.11 -10.19
C GLU A 224 5.66 -1.07 -9.16
N ARG A 225 5.03 -1.20 -7.98
CA ARG A 225 5.61 -1.95 -6.84
C ARG A 225 4.92 -3.26 -6.53
N LYS A 226 3.68 -3.46 -7.00
CA LYS A 226 2.88 -4.68 -6.74
C LYS A 226 2.10 -5.19 -7.96
N GLU A 227 2.30 -4.59 -9.13
CA GLU A 227 1.62 -4.95 -10.39
C GLU A 227 0.08 -4.88 -10.29
N ILE A 228 -0.42 -4.06 -9.35
CA ILE A 228 -1.85 -3.90 -9.10
C ILE A 228 -2.45 -2.95 -10.13
N LYS A 229 -3.43 -3.44 -10.91
CA LYS A 229 -4.06 -2.67 -11.99
C LYS A 229 -5.31 -1.95 -11.52
N ALA A 230 -5.13 -0.94 -10.66
CA ALA A 230 -6.22 -0.04 -10.28
C ALA A 230 -6.55 0.92 -11.44
N PRO A 231 -7.76 0.88 -12.04
CA PRO A 231 -8.02 1.59 -13.29
C PRO A 231 -8.19 3.10 -13.08
N LEU A 232 -7.17 3.86 -13.47
CA LEU A 232 -7.04 5.31 -13.21
C LEU A 232 -8.24 6.14 -13.70
N ILE A 233 -8.75 5.86 -14.91
CA ILE A 233 -9.78 6.66 -15.57
C ILE A 233 -11.10 6.68 -14.75
N PRO A 234 -11.73 5.54 -14.41
CA PRO A 234 -12.93 5.54 -13.56
C PRO A 234 -12.65 6.07 -12.15
N LEU A 235 -11.44 5.90 -11.60
CA LEU A 235 -11.09 6.45 -10.28
C LEU A 235 -11.02 7.98 -10.27
N VAL A 236 -10.41 8.61 -11.28
CA VAL A 236 -10.33 10.07 -11.41
C VAL A 236 -11.70 10.67 -11.76
N ALA A 237 -12.40 10.11 -12.76
CA ALA A 237 -13.73 10.57 -13.14
C ALA A 237 -14.74 10.43 -11.99
N GLY A 238 -14.71 9.27 -11.31
CA GLY A 238 -15.48 9.00 -10.11
C GLY A 238 -15.15 9.95 -8.96
N GLY A 239 -13.86 10.25 -8.76
CA GLY A 239 -13.43 11.18 -7.71
C GLY A 239 -13.87 12.63 -7.92
N ILE A 240 -13.82 13.10 -9.17
CA ILE A 240 -14.40 14.39 -9.58
C ILE A 240 -15.92 14.39 -9.31
N ALA A 241 -16.61 13.31 -9.67
CA ALA A 241 -18.05 13.17 -9.44
C ALA A 241 -18.41 13.16 -7.93
N MET A 242 -17.65 12.47 -7.09
CA MET A 242 -17.84 12.49 -5.62
C MET A 242 -17.73 13.91 -5.05
N ILE A 243 -16.66 14.63 -5.40
CA ILE A 243 -16.43 16.00 -4.91
C ILE A 243 -17.53 16.97 -5.39
N ALA A 244 -17.89 16.90 -6.67
CA ALA A 244 -18.95 17.73 -7.25
C ALA A 244 -20.32 17.44 -6.60
N THR A 245 -20.74 16.17 -6.59
CA THR A 245 -22.04 15.78 -6.01
C THR A 245 -22.11 16.01 -4.50
N GLY A 246 -21.00 15.86 -3.78
CA GLY A 246 -20.90 16.25 -2.38
C GLY A 246 -21.15 17.73 -2.16
N TYR A 247 -20.49 18.60 -2.94
CA TYR A 247 -20.67 20.05 -2.83
C TYR A 247 -22.10 20.53 -3.15
N TRP A 248 -22.69 20.05 -4.26
CA TRP A 248 -23.99 20.55 -4.71
C TRP A 248 -25.21 19.84 -4.09
N SER A 249 -25.06 18.59 -3.67
CA SER A 249 -26.21 17.73 -3.33
C SER A 249 -26.08 17.02 -1.97
N GLY A 250 -24.89 17.01 -1.36
CA GLY A 250 -24.64 16.41 -0.04
C GLY A 250 -24.08 14.99 -0.07
N VAL A 251 -23.75 14.49 1.14
CA VAL A 251 -22.97 13.26 1.35
C VAL A 251 -23.58 11.99 0.75
N GLN A 252 -24.91 11.90 0.67
CA GLN A 252 -25.61 10.75 0.09
C GLN A 252 -25.35 10.61 -1.43
N TRP A 253 -25.15 11.71 -2.14
CA TRP A 253 -24.82 11.68 -3.57
C TRP A 253 -23.33 11.45 -3.83
N ALA A 254 -22.46 11.89 -2.91
CA ALA A 254 -21.06 11.48 -2.89
C ALA A 254 -20.92 9.96 -2.65
N ALA A 255 -21.70 9.39 -1.71
CA ALA A 255 -21.74 7.96 -1.46
C ALA A 255 -22.31 7.17 -2.65
N ALA A 256 -23.34 7.68 -3.32
CA ALA A 256 -23.83 7.11 -4.58
C ALA A 256 -22.76 7.15 -5.69
N SER A 257 -22.02 8.26 -5.80
CA SER A 257 -20.89 8.39 -6.73
C SER A 257 -19.75 7.41 -6.42
N LEU A 258 -19.45 7.16 -5.14
CA LEU A 258 -18.51 6.11 -4.72
C LEU A 258 -18.99 4.72 -5.13
N ALA A 259 -20.27 4.38 -4.91
CA ALA A 259 -20.83 3.10 -5.33
C ALA A 259 -20.78 2.91 -6.86
N LEU A 260 -21.15 3.93 -7.63
CA LEU A 260 -21.05 3.93 -9.09
C LEU A 260 -19.60 3.83 -9.57
N THR A 261 -18.65 4.46 -8.86
CA THR A 261 -17.21 4.34 -9.14
C THR A 261 -16.72 2.92 -8.89
N GLY A 262 -17.15 2.26 -7.80
CA GLY A 262 -16.86 0.86 -7.52
C GLY A 262 -17.37 -0.05 -8.65
N LEU A 263 -18.61 0.14 -9.11
CA LEU A 263 -19.17 -0.58 -10.26
C LEU A 263 -18.37 -0.31 -11.54
N ALA A 264 -17.98 0.95 -11.81
CA ALA A 264 -17.17 1.32 -12.97
C ALA A 264 -15.77 0.67 -12.93
N VAL A 265 -15.13 0.58 -11.77
CA VAL A 265 -13.86 -0.13 -11.56
C VAL A 265 -14.01 -1.62 -11.85
N MET A 266 -15.10 -2.25 -11.38
CA MET A 266 -15.38 -3.67 -11.66
C MET A 266 -15.60 -3.91 -13.16
N VAL A 267 -16.49 -3.15 -13.80
CA VAL A 267 -16.77 -3.26 -15.24
C VAL A 267 -15.52 -3.00 -16.08
N TRP A 268 -14.69 -2.02 -15.70
CA TRP A 268 -13.42 -1.76 -16.38
C TRP A 268 -12.50 -2.99 -16.33
N ARG A 269 -12.33 -3.60 -15.15
CA ARG A 269 -11.46 -4.79 -15.02
C ARG A 269 -12.04 -6.05 -15.66
N MET A 270 -13.35 -6.13 -15.96
CA MET A 270 -13.94 -7.23 -16.75
C MET A 270 -13.51 -7.22 -18.22
N ALA A 271 -13.03 -6.09 -18.75
CA ALA A 271 -12.49 -6.00 -20.12
C ALA A 271 -11.04 -6.52 -20.26
N GLU A 272 -10.40 -6.87 -19.14
CA GLU A 272 -9.05 -7.41 -19.06
C GLU A 272 -9.06 -8.88 -18.60
N PRO A 273 -7.95 -9.63 -18.75
CA PRO A 273 -7.85 -10.99 -18.21
C PRO A 273 -8.25 -11.07 -16.71
N PRO A 274 -8.86 -12.19 -16.28
CA PRO A 274 -9.40 -12.37 -14.93
C PRO A 274 -8.32 -12.55 -13.85
N GLU A 275 -7.05 -12.64 -14.24
CA GLU A 275 -5.90 -12.67 -13.34
C GLU A 275 -5.93 -11.49 -12.37
N ASN A 276 -5.71 -11.75 -11.08
CA ASN A 276 -5.68 -10.75 -10.01
C ASN A 276 -6.93 -9.83 -9.89
N TYR A 277 -8.05 -10.18 -10.54
CA TYR A 277 -9.25 -9.34 -10.63
C TYR A 277 -9.75 -8.82 -9.26
N LEU A 278 -9.86 -9.69 -8.25
CA LEU A 278 -10.27 -9.30 -6.89
C LEU A 278 -9.23 -8.40 -6.19
N ARG A 279 -7.93 -8.63 -6.40
CA ARG A 279 -6.84 -7.80 -5.84
C ARG A 279 -6.94 -6.37 -6.39
N ASP A 280 -7.09 -6.26 -7.70
CA ASP A 280 -7.13 -4.98 -8.41
C ASP A 280 -8.40 -4.18 -8.10
N ILE A 281 -9.56 -4.84 -8.01
CA ILE A 281 -10.81 -4.20 -7.58
C ILE A 281 -10.74 -3.76 -6.12
N THR A 282 -10.20 -4.60 -5.22
CA THR A 282 -10.08 -4.23 -3.81
C THR A 282 -9.18 -3.01 -3.63
N ALA A 283 -8.06 -2.95 -4.36
CA ALA A 283 -7.19 -1.78 -4.39
C ALA A 283 -7.84 -0.56 -5.05
N GLY A 284 -8.65 -0.74 -6.09
CA GLY A 284 -9.42 0.33 -6.72
C GLY A 284 -10.49 0.91 -5.81
N ILE A 285 -11.31 0.08 -5.15
CA ILE A 285 -12.30 0.51 -4.15
C ILE A 285 -11.62 1.19 -2.96
N PHE A 286 -10.51 0.62 -2.47
CA PHE A 286 -9.69 1.26 -1.43
C PHE A 286 -9.20 2.65 -1.88
N THR A 287 -8.69 2.79 -3.11
CA THR A 287 -8.22 4.06 -3.66
C THR A 287 -9.36 5.08 -3.77
N ALA A 288 -10.53 4.65 -4.27
CA ALA A 288 -11.73 5.49 -4.40
C ALA A 288 -12.27 5.95 -3.03
N PHE A 289 -12.24 5.08 -2.02
CA PHE A 289 -12.62 5.45 -0.67
C PHE A 289 -11.59 6.40 -0.03
N TYR A 290 -10.31 5.99 -0.02
CA TYR A 290 -9.27 6.67 0.75
C TYR A 290 -8.94 8.06 0.22
N VAL A 291 -8.93 8.26 -1.11
CA VAL A 291 -8.50 9.54 -1.71
C VAL A 291 -9.70 10.46 -2.01
N PRO A 292 -10.54 10.25 -3.05
CA PRO A 292 -11.58 11.22 -3.37
C PRO A 292 -12.78 11.23 -2.41
N PHE A 293 -13.22 10.08 -1.88
CA PHE A 293 -14.38 10.08 -0.98
C PHE A 293 -14.07 10.79 0.33
N LEU A 294 -12.90 10.54 0.95
CA LEU A 294 -12.47 11.31 2.12
C LEU A 294 -12.26 12.81 1.80
N ALA A 295 -11.72 13.14 0.63
CA ALA A 295 -11.59 14.53 0.19
C ALA A 295 -12.94 15.24 0.02
N THR A 296 -14.02 14.50 -0.23
CA THR A 296 -15.36 15.10 -0.42
C THR A 296 -15.88 15.80 0.84
N PHE A 297 -15.40 15.43 2.03
CA PHE A 297 -15.72 16.14 3.26
C PHE A 297 -15.14 17.57 3.30
N VAL A 298 -14.06 17.84 2.56
CA VAL A 298 -13.56 19.21 2.32
C VAL A 298 -14.56 20.01 1.47
N ALA A 299 -15.14 19.38 0.45
CA ALA A 299 -16.17 20.02 -0.37
C ALA A 299 -17.48 20.26 0.40
N LEU A 300 -17.88 19.32 1.27
CA LEU A 300 -19.02 19.49 2.17
C LEU A 300 -18.80 20.62 3.18
N MET A 301 -17.60 20.79 3.75
CA MET A 301 -17.28 21.95 4.59
C MET A 301 -17.35 23.27 3.83
N LEU A 302 -16.94 23.31 2.56
CA LEU A 302 -16.99 24.52 1.73
C LEU A 302 -18.41 24.93 1.31
N ALA A 303 -19.31 23.95 1.18
CA ALA A 303 -20.69 24.16 0.75
C ALA A 303 -21.49 25.01 1.76
N ALA A 304 -21.15 24.95 3.05
CA ALA A 304 -21.70 25.77 4.12
C ALA A 304 -21.58 27.29 3.84
N ASP A 305 -22.46 28.09 4.44
CA ASP A 305 -22.43 29.55 4.32
C ASP A 305 -21.08 30.11 4.82
N ASP A 306 -20.64 29.69 6.01
CA ASP A 306 -19.34 29.98 6.64
C ASP A 306 -18.19 29.06 6.14
N GLY A 307 -18.37 28.42 4.98
CA GLY A 307 -17.45 27.42 4.45
C GLY A 307 -15.96 27.83 4.40
N PRO A 308 -15.59 29.05 3.99
CA PRO A 308 -14.20 29.52 4.07
C PRO A 308 -13.61 29.44 5.48
N GLN A 309 -14.38 29.81 6.51
CA GLN A 309 -13.96 29.76 7.91
C GLN A 309 -13.78 28.32 8.39
N ARG A 310 -14.69 27.41 8.00
CA ARG A 310 -14.56 25.96 8.26
C ARG A 310 -13.30 25.36 7.66
N ILE A 311 -12.97 25.72 6.42
CA ILE A 311 -11.75 25.28 5.73
C ILE A 311 -10.50 25.84 6.40
N VAL A 312 -10.48 27.13 6.78
CA VAL A 312 -9.37 27.73 7.54
C VAL A 312 -9.18 27.00 8.88
N LEU A 313 -10.26 26.73 9.61
CA LEU A 313 -10.21 25.98 10.86
C LEU A 313 -9.61 24.57 10.65
N PHE A 314 -10.13 23.80 9.69
CA PHE A 314 -9.64 22.47 9.33
C PHE A 314 -8.14 22.45 8.99
N LEU A 315 -7.68 23.37 8.15
CA LEU A 315 -6.28 23.46 7.76
C LEU A 315 -5.39 23.84 8.94
N ILE A 316 -5.77 24.85 9.73
CA ILE A 316 -4.95 25.32 10.85
C ILE A 316 -4.87 24.28 11.97
N VAL A 317 -5.96 23.58 12.34
CA VAL A 317 -5.86 22.52 13.37
C VAL A 317 -4.96 21.37 12.93
N THR A 318 -5.00 21.00 11.64
CA THR A 318 -4.11 19.94 11.11
C THR A 318 -2.64 20.39 11.11
N VAL A 319 -2.35 21.61 10.64
CA VAL A 319 -0.98 22.18 10.67
C VAL A 319 -0.46 22.35 12.11
N CYS A 320 -1.33 22.70 13.05
CA CYS A 320 -1.00 22.77 14.48
C CYS A 320 -0.69 21.40 15.08
N SER A 321 -1.34 20.32 14.62
CA SER A 321 -1.02 18.95 15.04
C SER A 321 0.43 18.61 14.70
N ASP A 322 0.81 18.78 13.44
CA ASP A 322 2.14 18.41 12.97
C ASP A 322 3.23 19.31 13.56
N THR A 323 2.94 20.61 13.65
CA THR A 323 3.86 21.59 14.25
C THR A 323 4.08 21.31 15.74
N GLY A 324 3.01 21.03 16.48
CA GLY A 324 3.08 20.69 17.90
C GLY A 324 3.79 19.35 18.13
N ALA A 325 3.49 18.35 17.29
CA ALA A 325 4.11 17.04 17.36
C ALA A 325 5.60 17.06 17.01
N TYR A 326 6.00 17.85 16.01
CA TYR A 326 7.39 18.09 15.69
C TYR A 326 8.11 18.86 16.81
N ALA A 327 7.55 19.97 17.29
CA ALA A 327 8.20 20.82 18.29
C ALA A 327 8.41 20.10 19.63
N VAL A 328 7.37 19.43 20.15
CA VAL A 328 7.46 18.68 21.42
C VAL A 328 8.23 17.37 21.21
N GLY A 329 8.01 16.67 20.10
CA GLY A 329 8.73 15.44 19.77
C GLY A 329 10.23 15.64 19.55
N TYR A 330 10.66 16.78 19.00
CA TYR A 330 12.08 17.12 18.85
C TYR A 330 12.75 17.46 20.18
N LYS A 331 12.07 18.21 21.05
CA LYS A 331 12.65 18.71 22.32
C LYS A 331 12.53 17.72 23.48
N PHE A 332 11.47 16.91 23.52
CA PHE A 332 11.10 16.05 24.65
C PHE A 332 10.79 14.60 24.26
N GLY A 333 10.77 14.26 22.97
CA GLY A 333 10.44 12.92 22.49
C GLY A 333 11.41 11.85 22.99
N ARG A 334 10.89 10.91 23.77
CA ARG A 334 11.63 9.77 24.33
C ARG A 334 10.97 8.47 23.92
N THR A 335 9.66 8.37 24.06
CA THR A 335 8.89 7.16 23.82
C THR A 335 8.38 7.14 22.38
N LYS A 336 8.89 6.21 21.57
CA LYS A 336 8.43 6.02 20.18
C LYS A 336 6.95 5.63 20.14
N LEU A 337 6.22 6.17 19.16
CA LEU A 337 4.79 5.89 18.98
C LEU A 337 4.56 4.60 18.17
N ALA A 338 5.26 4.46 17.04
CA ALA A 338 5.15 3.30 16.16
C ALA A 338 6.50 2.98 15.49
N PRO A 339 7.44 2.30 16.21
CA PRO A 339 8.84 2.15 15.77
C PRO A 339 9.01 1.56 14.37
N THR A 340 8.26 0.51 14.05
CA THR A 340 8.34 -0.22 12.77
C THR A 340 7.79 0.61 11.60
N ILE A 341 6.79 1.46 11.88
CA ILE A 341 6.04 2.22 10.88
C ILE A 341 6.73 3.56 10.63
N SER A 342 6.81 4.39 11.67
CA SER A 342 7.39 5.73 11.65
C SER A 342 8.34 5.91 12.82
N PRO A 343 9.65 5.63 12.64
CA PRO A 343 10.68 5.81 13.67
C PRO A 343 10.80 7.25 14.21
N GLY A 344 10.22 8.23 13.51
CA GLY A 344 10.23 9.64 13.90
C GLY A 344 9.19 10.01 14.96
N LYS A 345 7.98 9.40 14.92
CA LYS A 345 6.87 9.81 15.81
C LYS A 345 7.07 9.32 17.25
N THR A 346 6.70 10.18 18.21
CA THR A 346 6.82 9.94 19.65
C THR A 346 5.50 10.22 20.37
N ARG A 347 5.28 9.58 21.53
CA ARG A 347 4.09 9.78 22.36
C ARG A 347 4.06 11.19 22.97
N GLU A 348 5.23 11.72 23.34
CA GLU A 348 5.35 13.10 23.82
C GLU A 348 5.06 14.10 22.69
N GLY A 349 5.51 13.80 21.46
CA GLY A 349 5.11 14.52 20.26
C GLY A 349 3.58 14.53 20.07
N LEU A 350 2.94 13.37 20.05
CA LEU A 350 1.47 13.29 19.92
C LEU A 350 0.75 14.16 20.97
N ALA A 351 1.17 14.13 22.24
CA ALA A 351 0.59 14.99 23.28
C ALA A 351 0.78 16.49 22.98
N GLY A 352 1.92 16.89 22.41
CA GLY A 352 2.18 18.25 21.94
C GLY A 352 1.32 18.68 20.74
N GLY A 353 1.14 17.79 19.76
CA GLY A 353 0.28 18.01 18.60
C GLY A 353 -1.20 18.15 19.00
N VAL A 354 -1.68 17.27 19.88
CA VAL A 354 -3.01 17.36 20.49
C VAL A 354 -3.17 18.68 21.24
N GLY A 355 -2.27 19.01 22.16
CA GLY A 355 -2.37 20.25 22.95
C GLY A 355 -2.39 21.53 22.11
N LEU A 356 -1.54 21.61 21.08
CA LEU A 356 -1.51 22.79 20.19
C LEU A 356 -2.74 22.87 19.28
N SER A 357 -3.24 21.73 18.79
CA SER A 357 -4.45 21.68 17.95
C SER A 357 -5.71 21.99 18.74
N MET A 358 -5.80 21.51 19.99
CA MET A 358 -6.88 21.88 20.91
C MET A 358 -6.91 23.40 21.14
N LEU A 359 -5.75 24.01 21.40
CA LEU A 359 -5.65 25.46 21.57
C LEU A 359 -6.05 26.23 20.30
N ALA A 360 -5.55 25.82 19.14
CA ALA A 360 -5.88 26.44 17.86
C ALA A 360 -7.38 26.29 17.53
N GLY A 361 -7.93 25.09 17.73
CA GLY A 361 -9.36 24.82 17.56
C GLY A 361 -10.22 25.65 18.49
N ALA A 362 -9.87 25.76 19.78
CA ALA A 362 -10.59 26.57 20.75
C ALA A 362 -10.60 28.06 20.38
N LEU A 363 -9.47 28.60 19.91
CA LEU A 363 -9.39 29.99 19.47
C LEU A 363 -10.20 30.22 18.18
N LEU A 364 -10.04 29.39 17.15
CA LEU A 364 -10.74 29.58 15.88
C LEU A 364 -12.24 29.33 15.99
N MET A 365 -12.67 28.29 16.69
CA MET A 365 -14.09 28.02 16.92
C MET A 365 -14.78 29.17 17.69
N GLN A 366 -14.04 29.90 18.53
CA GLN A 366 -14.57 31.04 19.28
C GLN A 366 -14.54 32.37 18.51
N LEU A 367 -13.68 32.51 17.50
CA LEU A 367 -13.38 33.79 16.84
C LEU A 367 -13.84 33.90 15.39
N ILE A 368 -13.97 32.77 14.67
CA ILE A 368 -14.30 32.78 13.22
C ILE A 368 -15.47 31.89 12.80
N ILE A 369 -16.02 31.06 13.71
CA ILE A 369 -17.19 30.22 13.43
C ILE A 369 -18.41 30.81 14.14
N ASP A 370 -19.43 31.18 13.37
CA ASP A 370 -20.68 31.72 13.92
C ASP A 370 -21.43 30.63 14.72
N GLY A 371 -21.87 30.97 15.94
CA GLY A 371 -22.42 30.00 16.89
C GLY A 371 -21.39 29.07 17.54
N GLY A 372 -20.12 29.14 17.14
CA GLY A 372 -19.04 28.34 17.71
C GLY A 372 -18.63 28.76 19.13
N SER A 373 -18.16 27.79 19.90
CA SER A 373 -17.68 27.97 21.27
C SER A 373 -16.30 27.34 21.48
N TRP A 374 -15.45 27.96 22.30
CA TRP A 374 -14.09 27.49 22.58
C TRP A 374 -14.00 26.01 23.01
N TRP A 375 -14.96 25.50 23.78
CA TRP A 375 -14.95 24.11 24.26
C TRP A 375 -15.23 23.09 23.15
N GLN A 376 -16.06 23.45 22.16
CA GLN A 376 -16.27 22.64 20.94
C GLN A 376 -14.95 22.57 20.15
N GLY A 377 -14.25 23.70 20.06
CA GLY A 377 -12.94 23.81 19.43
C GLY A 377 -11.85 22.97 20.11
N LEU A 378 -11.88 22.83 21.44
CA LEU A 378 -10.99 21.88 22.15
C LEU A 378 -11.25 20.44 21.71
N ILE A 379 -12.51 20.01 21.66
CA ILE A 379 -12.88 18.64 21.25
C ILE A 379 -12.47 18.40 19.80
N LEU A 380 -12.82 19.32 18.90
CA LEU A 380 -12.49 19.27 17.49
C LEU A 380 -10.97 19.20 17.26
N GLY A 381 -10.20 20.11 17.85
CA GLY A 381 -8.75 20.13 17.72
C GLY A 381 -8.07 18.87 18.28
N GLY A 382 -8.58 18.32 19.39
CA GLY A 382 -8.09 17.08 19.98
C GLY A 382 -8.35 15.87 19.08
N CYS A 383 -9.59 15.72 18.57
CA CYS A 383 -9.94 14.67 17.62
C CYS A 383 -9.16 14.78 16.31
N ALA A 384 -9.04 15.99 15.75
CA ALA A 384 -8.29 16.24 14.53
C ALA A 384 -6.81 15.81 14.65
N ALA A 385 -6.13 16.17 15.74
CA ALA A 385 -4.72 15.81 15.94
C ALA A 385 -4.46 14.30 16.06
N VAL A 386 -5.38 13.58 16.73
CA VAL A 386 -5.30 12.11 16.83
C VAL A 386 -5.49 11.49 15.45
N VAL A 387 -6.50 11.95 14.70
CA VAL A 387 -6.86 11.38 13.40
C VAL A 387 -5.83 11.73 12.32
N ALA A 388 -5.31 12.96 12.29
CA ALA A 388 -4.17 13.34 11.46
C ALA A 388 -2.96 12.44 11.75
N THR A 389 -2.64 12.23 13.04
CA THR A 389 -1.53 11.33 13.41
C THR A 389 -1.73 9.90 12.93
N LEU A 390 -2.96 9.38 12.99
CA LEU A 390 -3.33 8.06 12.45
C LEU A 390 -3.25 8.01 10.92
N GLY A 391 -3.59 9.11 10.24
CA GLY A 391 -3.49 9.28 8.79
C GLY A 391 -2.07 9.06 8.27
N ASP A 392 -1.10 9.86 8.75
CA ASP A 392 0.32 9.70 8.41
C ASP A 392 0.85 8.30 8.75
N LEU A 393 0.34 7.65 9.80
CA LEU A 393 0.75 6.30 10.17
C LEU A 393 0.17 5.26 9.19
N GLY A 394 -1.07 5.43 8.74
CA GLY A 394 -1.68 4.62 7.69
C GLY A 394 -0.95 4.78 6.36
N GLU A 395 -0.64 6.02 5.97
CA GLU A 395 0.10 6.29 4.73
C GLU A 395 1.57 5.84 4.82
N SER A 396 2.21 5.99 5.99
CA SER A 396 3.51 5.36 6.29
C SER A 396 3.46 3.83 6.18
N MET A 397 2.37 3.18 6.59
CA MET A 397 2.19 1.73 6.40
C MET A 397 2.09 1.36 4.93
N ILE A 398 1.29 2.09 4.12
CA ILE A 398 1.19 1.88 2.67
C ILE A 398 2.57 2.04 2.02
N LYS A 399 3.33 3.08 2.38
CA LYS A 399 4.69 3.29 1.87
C LYS A 399 5.65 2.15 2.22
N ARG A 400 5.56 1.60 3.44
CA ARG A 400 6.36 0.43 3.85
C ARG A 400 5.97 -0.84 3.11
N ASP A 401 4.67 -1.08 2.94
CA ASP A 401 4.13 -2.23 2.21
C ASP A 401 4.50 -2.20 0.71
N LEU A 402 4.61 -0.99 0.13
CA LEU A 402 5.11 -0.77 -1.24
C LEU A 402 6.64 -0.70 -1.32
N GLY A 403 7.37 -0.74 -0.20
CA GLY A 403 8.83 -0.59 -0.16
C GLY A 403 9.35 0.73 -0.74
N ILE A 404 8.57 1.81 -0.59
CA ILE A 404 8.93 3.19 -0.96
C ILE A 404 9.09 4.06 0.30
N LYS A 405 9.64 5.25 0.12
CA LYS A 405 9.79 6.24 1.20
C LYS A 405 8.85 7.43 1.05
N ASP A 406 8.63 7.87 -0.19
CA ASP A 406 7.87 9.05 -0.57
C ASP A 406 6.93 8.62 -1.73
N MET A 407 5.69 9.12 -1.79
CA MET A 407 4.69 8.70 -2.80
C MET A 407 4.98 9.24 -4.20
N GLY A 408 5.72 10.35 -4.30
CA GLY A 408 6.06 10.98 -5.57
C GLY A 408 7.23 11.96 -5.46
N THR A 409 7.60 12.56 -6.59
CA THR A 409 8.64 13.59 -6.71
C THR A 409 8.10 14.90 -7.30
N LEU A 410 6.78 15.02 -7.42
CA LEU A 410 6.09 16.06 -8.18
C LEU A 410 6.28 17.47 -7.58
N LEU A 411 6.52 17.57 -6.27
CA LEU A 411 6.87 18.82 -5.61
C LEU A 411 8.37 18.83 -5.21
N PRO A 412 9.21 19.69 -5.83
CA PRO A 412 10.65 19.75 -5.55
C PRO A 412 10.95 19.98 -4.06
N GLY A 413 11.58 18.97 -3.44
CA GLY A 413 11.93 19.00 -2.01
C GLY A 413 10.76 18.79 -1.04
N HIS A 414 9.57 18.44 -1.53
CA HIS A 414 8.36 18.27 -0.72
C HIS A 414 7.70 16.87 -0.79
N GLY A 415 8.10 16.01 -1.73
CA GLY A 415 7.49 14.69 -1.95
C GLY A 415 6.41 14.72 -3.03
N GLY A 416 5.47 13.79 -2.95
CA GLY A 416 4.25 13.80 -3.75
C GLY A 416 3.19 14.75 -3.20
N ILE A 417 2.07 14.86 -3.92
CA ILE A 417 0.84 15.46 -3.39
C ILE A 417 0.20 14.53 -2.36
N MET A 418 0.29 13.22 -2.56
CA MET A 418 -0.23 12.22 -1.63
C MET A 418 0.42 12.30 -0.23
N ASP A 419 1.75 12.57 -0.17
CA ASP A 419 2.50 12.83 1.08
C ASP A 419 2.08 14.14 1.80
N ARG A 420 1.06 14.86 1.30
CA ARG A 420 0.45 16.07 1.89
C ARG A 420 -1.04 15.90 2.18
N LEU A 421 -1.64 14.84 1.67
CA LEU A 421 -3.05 14.51 1.86
C LEU A 421 -3.23 13.43 2.94
N ASP A 422 -2.16 12.78 3.38
CA ASP A 422 -2.11 11.70 4.37
C ASP A 422 -2.79 12.00 5.71
N SER A 423 -2.50 13.17 6.29
CA SER A 423 -3.13 13.72 7.50
C SER A 423 -4.49 14.35 7.21
N LEU A 424 -4.62 15.06 6.09
CA LEU A 424 -5.79 15.86 5.74
C LEU A 424 -7.02 14.99 5.42
N LEU A 425 -6.84 13.91 4.62
CA LEU A 425 -7.94 13.08 4.16
C LEU A 425 -8.69 12.39 5.32
N PRO A 426 -8.04 11.71 6.28
CA PRO A 426 -8.75 11.09 7.40
C PRO A 426 -9.33 12.13 8.37
N THR A 427 -8.71 13.30 8.48
CA THR A 427 -9.15 14.37 9.38
C THR A 427 -10.40 15.08 8.86
N ALA A 428 -10.54 15.25 7.54
CA ALA A 428 -11.66 15.94 6.89
C ALA A 428 -13.06 15.45 7.33
N PRO A 429 -13.41 14.14 7.30
CA PRO A 429 -14.72 13.67 7.75
C PRO A 429 -14.97 13.90 9.24
N VAL A 430 -13.93 13.83 10.08
CA VAL A 430 -14.06 14.01 11.53
C VAL A 430 -14.29 15.48 11.87
N VAL A 431 -13.57 16.40 11.22
CA VAL A 431 -13.78 17.84 11.38
C VAL A 431 -15.16 18.25 10.82
N TRP A 432 -15.54 17.77 9.63
CA TRP A 432 -16.86 18.03 9.07
C TRP A 432 -17.99 17.53 10.01
N LEU A 433 -17.89 16.31 10.52
CA LEU A 433 -18.91 15.73 11.40
C LEU A 433 -19.05 16.49 12.72
N LEU A 434 -17.93 16.94 13.31
CA LEU A 434 -17.96 17.74 14.53
C LEU A 434 -18.52 19.16 14.28
N LEU A 435 -18.17 19.80 13.15
CA LEU A 435 -18.79 21.08 12.76
C LEU A 435 -20.30 20.92 12.53
N ALA A 436 -20.71 19.90 11.77
CA ALA A 436 -22.12 19.59 11.52
C ALA A 436 -22.90 19.34 12.83
N ALA A 437 -22.29 18.64 13.80
CA ALA A 437 -22.91 18.36 15.10
C ALA A 437 -22.97 19.58 16.05
N PHE A 438 -22.03 20.53 15.94
CA PHE A 438 -21.92 21.67 16.85
C PHE A 438 -22.57 22.96 16.33
N VAL A 439 -22.52 23.21 15.03
CA VAL A 439 -22.96 24.47 14.39
C VAL A 439 -23.80 24.26 13.11
N GLY A 440 -24.22 23.03 12.81
CA GLY A 440 -24.95 22.69 11.60
C GLY A 440 -24.04 22.48 10.38
N SER A 441 -24.57 21.86 9.32
CA SER A 441 -23.83 21.45 8.12
C SER A 441 -23.55 22.59 7.16
#